data_AF-A0A929FA52-F1
#
_entry.id   AF-A0A929FA52-F1
#
_cell.length_a   1.000
_cell.length_b   1.000
_cell.length_c   1.000
_cell.angle_alpha   90.00
_cell.angle_beta   90.00
_cell.angle_gamma   90.00
#
_symmetry.space_group_name_H-M   'P 1'
#
loop_
_entity.id
_entity.type
_entity.pdbx_description
1 polymer ?
#
loop_
_entity_poly.entity_id
_entity_poly.type
_entity_poly.pdbx_seq_one_letter_code
_entity_poly.pdbx_strand_id
1 'polypeptide(L)' 'MNIPLLDLKTQYNTIEEEIIAATMEVYQSQRFILGPKVEALEKEIAAYTQVK' A
#
# COMPACT_ATOMS: atom_id res chain seq x y z
N MET A 1 10.62 -16.48 -26.57
CA MET A 1 9.78 -15.32 -26.19
C MET A 1 9.18 -15.65 -24.83
N ASN A 2 9.60 -14.96 -23.77
CA ASN A 2 9.11 -15.22 -22.41
C ASN A 2 8.19 -14.05 -22.03
N ILE A 3 6.88 -14.22 -22.19
CA ILE A 3 5.90 -13.22 -21.79
C ILE A 3 5.49 -13.54 -20.36
N PRO A 4 5.83 -12.69 -19.37
CA PRO A 4 5.44 -12.93 -18.00
C PRO A 4 3.93 -12.82 -17.86
N LEU A 5 3.33 -13.72 -17.06
CA LEU A 5 1.90 -13.66 -16.71
C LEU A 5 1.54 -12.38 -15.96
N LEU A 6 2.49 -11.83 -15.20
CA LEU A 6 2.33 -10.63 -14.38
C LEU A 6 3.68 -9.91 -14.26
N ASP A 7 3.70 -8.62 -14.57
CA ASP A 7 4.89 -7.78 -14.43
C ASP A 7 4.73 -6.80 -13.25
N LEU A 8 5.09 -7.28 -12.06
CA LEU A 8 5.07 -6.47 -10.84
C LEU A 8 6.12 -5.36 -10.85
N LYS A 9 7.17 -5.49 -11.67
CA LYS A 9 8.22 -4.47 -11.75
C LYS A 9 7.68 -3.24 -12.47
N THR A 10 7.02 -3.43 -13.60
CA THR A 10 6.35 -2.32 -14.29
C THR A 10 5.27 -1.71 -13.42
N GLN A 11 4.44 -2.53 -12.74
CA GLN A 11 3.43 -2.02 -11.82
C GLN A 11 4.05 -1.15 -10.72
N TYR A 12 5.06 -1.65 -10.00
CA TYR A 12 5.73 -0.90 -8.94
C TYR A 12 6.28 0.43 -9.45
N ASN A 13 6.95 0.43 -10.62
CA ASN A 13 7.48 1.66 -11.20
C ASN A 13 6.41 2.73 -11.47
N THR A 14 5.13 2.35 -11.64
CA THR A 14 4.04 3.34 -11.82
C THR A 14 3.59 4.01 -10.53
N ILE A 15 3.92 3.45 -9.37
CA ILE A 15 3.46 3.91 -8.04
C ILE A 15 4.60 4.02 -7.01
N GLU A 16 5.86 3.99 -7.48
CA GLU A 16 7.05 3.95 -6.63
C GLU A 16 7.13 5.16 -5.70
N GLU A 17 6.91 6.37 -6.22
CA GLU A 17 6.98 7.60 -5.43
C GLU A 17 5.97 7.60 -4.28
N GLU A 18 4.73 7.15 -4.53
CA GLU A 18 3.66 7.06 -3.53
C GLU A 18 3.98 6.02 -2.45
N ILE A 19 4.51 4.85 -2.84
CA ILE A 19 4.95 3.81 -1.90
C ILE A 19 6.08 4.32 -1.01
N ILE A 20 7.10 4.98 -1.59
CA ILE A 20 8.24 5.51 -0.83
C ILE A 20 7.78 6.58 0.16
N ALA A 21 6.89 7.49 -0.26
CA ALA A 21 6.35 8.50 0.63
C ALA A 21 5.56 7.89 1.80
N ALA A 22 4.65 6.95 1.51
CA ALA A 22 3.83 6.30 2.54
C ALA A 22 4.67 5.47 3.53
N THR A 23 5.69 4.77 3.04
CA THR A 23 6.60 3.98 3.89
C THR A 23 7.50 4.88 4.75
N MET A 24 7.97 6.01 4.22
CA MET A 24 8.75 6.99 4.98
C MET A 24 7.98 7.53 6.19
N GLU A 25 6.69 7.84 6.05
CA GLU A 25 5.85 8.25 7.18
C GLU A 25 5.80 7.17 8.28
N VAL A 26 5.70 5.90 7.91
CA VAL A 26 5.73 4.78 8.86
C VAL A 26 7.08 4.70 9.55
N TYR A 27 8.18 4.77 8.81
CA TYR A 27 9.55 4.74 9.36
C TYR A 27 9.80 5.89 10.33
N GLN A 28 9.39 7.11 9.98
CA GLN A 28 9.52 8.28 10.84
C GLN A 28 8.70 8.14 12.12
N SER A 29 7.49 7.57 12.04
CA SER A 29 6.63 7.37 13.20
C SER A 29 7.11 6.25 14.13
N GLN A 30 7.90 5.30 13.61
CA GLN A 30 8.31 4.05 14.26
C GLN A 30 7.14 3.17 14.76
N ARG A 31 5.90 3.44 14.32
CA ARG A 31 4.71 2.67 14.71
C ARG A 31 4.48 1.51 13.74
N PHE A 32 5.25 0.44 13.90
CA PHE A 32 5.23 -0.70 13.00
C PHE A 32 4.10 -1.71 13.25
N ILE A 33 3.46 -1.66 14.42
CA ILE A 33 2.40 -2.60 14.81
C ILE A 33 1.14 -1.81 15.12
N LEU A 34 0.03 -2.15 14.45
CA LEU A 34 -1.30 -1.56 14.65
C LEU A 34 -1.28 -0.02 14.67
N GLY A 35 -0.56 0.58 13.72
CA GLY A 35 -0.43 2.02 13.57
C GLY A 35 -1.57 2.67 12.80
N PRO A 36 -1.60 4.01 12.73
CA PRO A 36 -2.71 4.77 12.12
C PRO A 36 -2.93 4.47 10.63
N LYS A 37 -1.88 4.09 9.89
CA LYS A 37 -1.99 3.67 8.48
C LYS A 37 -2.80 2.37 8.31
N VAL A 38 -2.75 1.46 9.29
CA VAL A 38 -3.55 0.23 9.28
C VAL A 38 -5.02 0.57 9.52
N GLU A 39 -5.32 1.36 10.54
CA GLU A 39 -6.69 1.78 10.85
C GLU A 39 -7.34 2.55 9.68
N ALA A 40 -6.58 3.42 9.01
CA ALA A 40 -7.06 4.13 7.83
C ALA A 40 -7.41 3.16 6.68
N LEU A 41 -6.51 2.23 6.37
CA LEU A 41 -6.74 1.22 5.33
C LEU A 41 -7.94 0.33 5.64
N GLU A 42 -8.12 -0.08 6.89
CA GLU A 42 -9.29 -0.88 7.31
C GLU A 42 -10.60 -0.13 7.05
N LYS A 43 -10.65 1.18 7.36
CA LYS A 43 -11.82 2.02 7.07
C LYS A 43 -12.07 2.17 5.56
N GLU A 44 -11.01 2.39 4.78
CA GLU A 44 -11.11 2.51 3.33
C GLU A 44 -11.61 1.21 2.68
N ILE A 45 -11.09 0.06 3.11
CA ILE A 45 -11.53 -1.25 2.62
C ILE A 45 -12.97 -1.52 3.04
N ALA A 46 -13.36 -1.23 4.27
CA ALA A 46 -14.74 -1.39 4.73
C ALA A 46 -15.71 -0.55 3.88
N ALA A 47 -15.34 0.70 3.59
CA ALA A 47 -16.10 1.58 2.71
C ALA A 47 -16.16 1.05 1.27
N TYR A 48 -15.03 0.58 0.72
CA TYR A 48 -14.93 0.05 -0.64
C TYR A 48 -15.76 -1.23 -0.83
N THR A 49 -15.70 -2.13 0.14
CA THR A 49 -16.40 -3.43 0.10
C THR A 49 -17.86 -3.35 0.52
N GLN A 50 -18.30 -2.21 1.08
CA GLN A 50 -19.68 -1.95 1.50
C GLN A 50 -20.23 -2.96 2.53
N VAL A 51 -19.33 -3.60 3.28
CA VAL A 51 -19.72 -4.52 4.35
C VAL A 51 -20.10 -3.71 5.60
N LYS A 52 -21.17 -4.13 6.27
CA LYS A 52 -21.68 -3.49 7.50
C LYS A 52 -20.99 -4.03 8.75
#